data_AF-A0A101MDA2-F1
#
_entry.id   AF-A0A101MDA2-F1
#
_cell.length_a   1.000
_cell.length_b   1.000
_cell.length_c   1.000
_cell.angle_alpha   90.00
_cell.angle_beta   90.00
_cell.angle_gamma   90.00
#
_symmetry.space_group_name_H-M   'P 1'
#
loop_
_entity.id
_entity.type
_entity.pdbx_description
1 polymer ?
#
loop_
_entity_poly.entity_id
_entity_poly.type
_entity_poly.pdbx_seq_one_letter_code
_entity_poly.pdbx_strand_id
1 'polypeptide(L)'
;MSSTKTSRIGEEIWKTRVDKVNAELVTLTYGTIVAQLCQDYDSNYQDVNKQLDKMGYNIGMRLIEEFLAKSGVGRCANFRETADMIAKVGFKIFLNVTPTVTNWTSDNTQFSLIFEDNPLADFVELPDDGRAQDELWFSNILCGVLRGSLEMVSY
;
A
#
# COMPACT_ATOMS: atom_id res chain seq x y z
N MET A 1 -5.79 1.19 -21.06
CA MET A 1 -4.57 0.72 -21.76
C MET A 1 -4.46 -0.82 -21.67
N SER A 2 -3.66 -1.52 -22.49
CA SER A 2 -3.47 -2.98 -22.32
C SER A 2 -2.69 -3.31 -21.04
N SER A 3 -3.17 -4.27 -20.26
CA SER A 3 -2.59 -4.74 -18.98
C SER A 3 -1.07 -4.95 -19.02
N THR A 4 -0.55 -5.55 -20.10
CA THR A 4 0.89 -5.82 -20.29
C THR A 4 1.71 -4.54 -20.46
N LYS A 5 1.12 -3.49 -21.04
CA LYS A 5 1.78 -2.18 -21.20
C LYS A 5 1.95 -1.52 -19.83
N THR A 6 0.97 -1.65 -18.95
CA THR A 6 1.00 -1.09 -17.59
C THR A 6 2.09 -1.73 -16.74
N SER A 7 2.24 -3.05 -16.77
CA SER A 7 3.33 -3.73 -16.05
C SER A 7 4.72 -3.28 -16.51
N ARG A 8 4.91 -3.09 -17.82
CA ARG A 8 6.19 -2.64 -18.37
C ARG A 8 6.57 -1.24 -17.89
N ILE A 9 5.59 -0.34 -17.77
CA ILE A 9 5.79 1.02 -17.23
C ILE A 9 6.29 0.95 -15.78
N GLY A 10 5.63 0.14 -14.94
CA GLY A 10 6.04 -0.04 -13.54
C GLY A 10 7.47 -0.56 -13.41
N GLU A 11 7.84 -1.57 -14.20
CA GLU A 11 9.20 -2.11 -14.21
C GLU A 11 10.26 -1.11 -14.67
N GLU A 12 9.97 -0.34 -15.73
CA GLU A 12 10.90 0.64 -16.29
C GLU A 12 11.19 1.75 -15.27
N ILE A 13 10.15 2.29 -14.63
CA ILE A 13 10.28 3.34 -13.62
C ILE A 13 11.07 2.82 -12.42
N TRP A 14 10.74 1.62 -11.92
CA TRP A 14 11.46 0.99 -10.81
C TRP A 14 12.96 0.81 -11.11
N LYS A 15 13.32 0.56 -12.36
CA LYS A 15 14.74 0.38 -12.76
C LYS A 15 15.48 1.70 -12.94
N THR A 16 14.81 2.77 -13.39
CA THR A 16 15.50 3.95 -13.96
C THR A 16 15.23 5.26 -13.24
N ARG A 17 14.17 5.37 -12.43
CA ARG A 17 13.66 6.66 -11.90
C ARG A 17 13.35 6.65 -10.40
N VAL A 18 13.78 5.61 -9.69
CA VAL A 18 13.53 5.46 -8.26
C VAL A 18 14.84 5.29 -7.52
N ASP A 19 15.11 6.21 -6.60
CA ASP A 19 16.17 6.06 -5.61
C ASP A 19 15.74 5.01 -4.59
N LYS A 20 16.61 4.02 -4.35
CA LYS A 20 16.28 2.84 -3.55
C LYS A 20 17.00 2.91 -2.21
N VAL A 21 16.29 2.48 -1.18
CA VAL A 21 16.83 2.23 0.15
C VAL A 21 16.74 0.74 0.44
N ASN A 22 17.52 0.25 1.43
CA ASN A 22 17.43 -1.14 1.85
C ASN A 22 16.00 -1.41 2.38
N ALA A 23 15.36 -2.47 1.86
CA ALA A 23 14.02 -2.89 2.28
C ALA A 23 13.97 -3.21 3.78
N GLU A 24 15.01 -3.85 4.34
CA GLU A 24 15.11 -4.19 5.76
C GLU A 24 15.05 -2.95 6.65
N LEU A 25 15.67 -1.85 6.22
CA LEU A 25 15.61 -0.59 6.96
C LEU A 25 14.16 -0.11 7.09
N VAL A 26 13.38 -0.18 6.01
CA VAL A 26 11.97 0.22 6.01
C VAL A 26 11.14 -0.74 6.87
N THR A 27 11.34 -2.05 6.70
CA THR A 27 10.61 -3.09 7.46
C THR A 27 10.87 -2.98 8.97
N LEU A 28 12.13 -2.82 9.39
CA LEU A 28 12.47 -2.66 10.82
C LEU A 28 11.97 -1.33 11.39
N THR A 29 12.04 -0.25 10.61
CA THR A 29 11.49 1.05 11.03
C THR A 29 9.98 0.95 11.20
N TYR A 30 9.28 0.32 10.26
CA TYR A 30 7.84 0.13 10.33
C TYR A 30 7.44 -0.77 11.50
N GLY A 31 8.12 -1.90 11.70
CA GLY A 31 7.89 -2.78 12.85
C GLY A 31 8.08 -2.06 14.18
N THR A 32 9.09 -1.19 14.29
CA THR A 32 9.30 -0.35 15.49
C THR A 32 8.14 0.62 15.71
N ILE A 33 7.61 1.25 14.65
CA ILE A 33 6.43 2.13 14.75
C ILE A 33 5.23 1.35 15.26
N VAL A 34 4.93 0.18 14.68
CA VAL A 34 3.79 -0.65 15.10
C VAL A 34 3.95 -1.09 16.55
N ALA A 35 5.13 -1.57 16.94
CA ALA A 35 5.42 -1.97 18.31
C ALA A 35 5.25 -0.81 19.30
N GLN A 36 5.72 0.39 18.96
CA GLN A 36 5.53 1.59 19.78
C GLN A 36 4.05 1.96 19.91
N LEU A 37 3.28 1.91 18.81
CA LEU A 37 1.84 2.18 18.86
C LEU A 37 1.11 1.16 19.75
N CYS A 38 1.47 -0.13 19.66
CA CYS A 38 0.89 -1.15 20.53
C CYS A 38 1.16 -0.87 22.01
N GLN A 39 2.34 -0.33 22.36
CA GLN A 39 2.65 0.10 23.73
C GLN A 39 1.88 1.35 24.13
N ASP A 40 1.86 2.38 23.28
CA ASP A 40 1.22 3.67 23.56
C ASP A 40 -0.32 3.55 23.73
N TYR A 41 -0.93 2.55 23.09
CA TYR A 41 -2.36 2.26 23.17
C TYR A 41 -2.71 1.07 24.09
N ASP A 42 -1.80 0.64 24.97
CA ASP A 42 -2.05 -0.45 25.93
C ASP A 42 -2.60 -1.75 25.26
N SER A 43 -2.07 -2.10 24.08
CA SER A 43 -2.53 -3.24 23.26
C SER A 43 -4.01 -3.16 22.82
N ASN A 44 -4.56 -1.95 22.71
CA ASN A 44 -5.83 -1.70 22.03
C ASN A 44 -5.61 -1.65 20.51
N TYR A 45 -5.68 -2.81 19.88
CA TYR A 45 -5.40 -2.98 18.45
C TYR A 45 -6.36 -2.21 17.53
N GLN A 46 -7.60 -1.94 17.95
CA GLN A 46 -8.52 -1.12 17.15
C GLN A 46 -8.02 0.32 17.00
N ASP A 47 -7.49 0.91 18.07
CA ASP A 47 -6.97 2.27 18.02
C ASP A 47 -5.60 2.32 17.32
N VAL A 48 -4.78 1.26 17.45
CA VAL A 48 -3.57 1.08 16.63
C VAL A 48 -3.93 1.06 15.14
N ASN A 49 -4.92 0.27 14.73
CA ASN A 49 -5.35 0.19 13.33
C ASN A 49 -5.83 1.54 12.79
N LYS A 50 -6.62 2.29 13.57
CA LYS A 50 -7.06 3.64 13.20
C LYS A 50 -5.88 4.58 13.01
N GLN A 51 -4.88 4.48 13.90
CA GLN A 51 -3.71 5.34 13.81
C GLN A 51 -2.81 4.98 12.64
N LEU A 52 -2.61 3.70 12.35
CA LEU A 52 -1.91 3.23 11.14
C LEU A 52 -2.59 3.72 9.87
N ASP A 53 -3.91 3.61 9.77
CA ASP A 53 -4.69 4.13 8.63
C ASP A 53 -4.53 5.65 8.49
N LYS A 54 -4.65 6.40 9.59
CA LYS A 54 -4.46 7.85 9.59
C LYS A 54 -3.05 8.26 9.16
N MET A 55 -2.02 7.58 9.65
CA MET A 55 -0.64 7.80 9.21
C MET A 55 -0.49 7.52 7.72
N GLY A 56 -1.02 6.39 7.25
CA GLY A 56 -1.02 6.02 5.84
C GLY A 56 -1.69 7.07 4.96
N TYR A 57 -2.85 7.58 5.37
CA TYR A 57 -3.59 8.60 4.64
C TYR A 57 -2.76 9.88 4.40
N ASN A 58 -2.12 10.40 5.44
CA ASN A 58 -1.26 11.58 5.31
C ASN A 58 -0.05 11.33 4.41
N ILE A 59 0.50 10.10 4.43
CA ILE A 59 1.57 9.69 3.51
C ILE A 59 1.02 9.64 2.07
N GLY A 60 -0.12 9.00 1.86
CA GLY A 60 -0.76 8.82 0.56
C GLY A 60 -1.11 10.14 -0.14
N MET A 61 -1.57 11.14 0.61
CA MET A 61 -1.84 12.48 0.09
C MET A 61 -0.59 13.18 -0.46
N ARG A 62 0.60 12.87 0.07
CA ARG A 62 1.88 13.44 -0.39
C ARG A 62 2.52 12.58 -1.48
N LEU A 63 2.37 11.26 -1.36
CA LEU A 63 2.99 10.28 -2.25
C LEU A 63 2.42 10.33 -3.68
N ILE A 64 1.14 10.69 -3.81
CA ILE A 64 0.45 10.75 -5.11
C ILE A 64 1.10 11.73 -6.10
N GLU A 65 1.62 12.87 -5.62
CA GLU A 65 2.29 13.85 -6.49
C GLU A 65 3.56 13.26 -7.12
N GLU A 66 4.36 12.55 -6.32
CA GLU A 66 5.56 11.86 -6.78
C GLU A 66 5.20 10.72 -7.75
N PHE A 67 4.14 9.96 -7.45
CA PHE A 67 3.64 8.92 -8.35
C PHE A 67 3.26 9.48 -9.72
N LEU A 68 2.49 10.58 -9.77
CA LEU A 68 2.08 11.21 -11.03
C LEU A 68 3.29 11.78 -11.79
N ALA A 69 4.23 12.41 -11.09
CA ALA A 69 5.44 12.96 -11.70
C ALA A 69 6.35 11.88 -12.31
N LYS A 70 6.54 10.74 -11.62
CA LYS A 70 7.40 9.66 -12.09
C LYS A 70 6.75 8.80 -13.15
N SER A 71 5.44 8.54 -13.03
CA SER A 71 4.72 7.64 -13.94
C SER A 71 4.33 8.30 -15.25
N GLY A 72 4.14 9.62 -15.27
CA GLY A 72 3.66 10.35 -16.46
C GLY A 72 2.27 9.90 -16.91
N VAL A 73 1.51 9.26 -16.01
CA VAL A 73 0.19 8.71 -16.31
C VAL A 73 -0.83 9.85 -16.26
N GLY A 74 -1.69 9.91 -17.28
CA GLY A 74 -2.82 10.85 -17.31
C GLY A 74 -3.95 10.41 -16.38
N ARG A 75 -5.11 11.08 -16.48
CA ARG A 75 -6.30 10.68 -15.72
C ARG A 75 -6.78 9.29 -16.17
N CYS A 76 -7.00 8.38 -15.22
CA CYS A 76 -7.56 7.05 -15.50
C CYS A 76 -9.02 7.18 -15.98
N ALA A 77 -9.42 6.38 -16.96
CA ALA A 77 -10.76 6.48 -17.55
C ALA A 77 -11.84 5.81 -16.70
N ASN A 78 -11.49 4.78 -15.93
CA ASN A 78 -12.41 4.02 -15.08
C ASN A 78 -11.66 3.39 -13.90
N PHE A 79 -12.43 2.92 -12.91
CA PHE A 79 -11.87 2.36 -11.68
C PHE A 79 -11.06 1.07 -11.92
N ARG A 80 -11.35 0.34 -13.00
CA ARG A 80 -10.59 -0.86 -13.40
C ARG A 80 -9.18 -0.52 -13.86
N GLU A 81 -9.03 0.57 -14.61
CA GLU A 81 -7.73 1.10 -14.98
C GLU A 81 -6.98 1.61 -13.75
N THR A 82 -7.69 2.28 -12.82
CA THR A 82 -7.09 2.72 -11.54
C THR A 82 -6.56 1.53 -10.73
N ALA A 83 -7.31 0.43 -10.63
CA ALA A 83 -6.87 -0.78 -9.95
C ALA A 83 -5.60 -1.38 -10.58
N ASP A 84 -5.56 -1.45 -11.91
CA ASP A 84 -4.38 -1.92 -12.64
C ASP A 84 -3.17 -0.99 -12.41
N MET A 85 -3.39 0.33 -12.38
CA MET A 85 -2.34 1.32 -12.11
C MET A 85 -1.79 1.18 -10.68
N ILE A 86 -2.66 1.01 -9.69
CA ILE A 86 -2.26 0.78 -8.30
C ILE A 86 -1.39 -0.48 -8.20
N ALA A 87 -1.89 -1.60 -8.71
CA ALA A 87 -1.23 -2.90 -8.57
C ALA A 87 0.09 -3.01 -9.35
N LYS A 88 0.10 -2.62 -10.63
CA LYS A 88 1.22 -2.87 -11.53
C LYS A 88 2.24 -1.74 -11.58
N VAL A 89 1.85 -0.53 -11.18
CA VAL A 89 2.72 0.65 -11.24
C VAL A 89 2.97 1.18 -9.84
N GLY A 90 1.94 1.49 -9.06
CA GLY A 90 2.06 2.04 -7.71
C GLY A 90 2.88 1.14 -6.78
N PHE A 91 2.37 -0.07 -6.51
CA PHE A 91 3.07 -1.03 -5.67
C PHE A 91 4.44 -1.45 -6.24
N LYS A 92 4.58 -1.50 -7.56
CA LYS A 92 5.85 -1.85 -8.20
C LYS A 92 6.92 -0.78 -7.99
N ILE A 93 6.55 0.50 -8.09
CA ILE A 93 7.47 1.64 -7.95
C ILE A 93 7.90 1.85 -6.50
N PHE A 94 7.02 1.60 -5.52
CA PHE A 94 7.32 1.92 -4.13
C PHE A 94 7.83 0.73 -3.33
N LEU A 95 7.29 -0.47 -3.58
CA LEU A 95 7.56 -1.66 -2.77
C LEU A 95 8.09 -2.84 -3.59
N ASN A 96 8.29 -2.66 -4.90
CA ASN A 96 8.72 -3.72 -5.85
C ASN A 96 7.79 -4.94 -5.93
N VAL A 97 6.58 -4.87 -5.38
CA VAL A 97 5.59 -5.96 -5.42
C VAL A 97 4.52 -5.68 -6.47
N THR A 98 3.79 -6.72 -6.86
CA THR A 98 2.69 -6.60 -7.82
C THR A 98 1.52 -7.43 -7.31
N PRO A 99 0.62 -6.84 -6.50
CA PRO A 99 -0.54 -7.57 -6.01
C PRO A 99 -1.47 -7.95 -7.16
N THR A 100 -2.18 -9.06 -6.98
CA THR A 100 -3.19 -9.53 -7.94
C THR A 100 -4.52 -8.82 -7.69
N VAL A 101 -5.05 -8.17 -8.72
CA VAL A 101 -6.39 -7.56 -8.69
C VAL A 101 -7.44 -8.64 -8.97
N THR A 102 -8.35 -8.88 -8.04
CA THR A 102 -9.41 -9.90 -8.17
C THR A 102 -10.70 -9.46 -7.46
N ASN A 103 -11.69 -10.35 -7.36
CA ASN A 103 -12.95 -10.17 -6.63
C ASN A 103 -13.69 -8.87 -6.99
N TRP A 104 -13.80 -8.60 -8.29
CA TRP A 104 -14.59 -7.47 -8.77
C TRP A 104 -16.08 -7.68 -8.47
N THR A 105 -16.71 -6.64 -7.93
CA THR A 105 -18.17 -6.60 -7.84
C THR A 105 -18.79 -6.39 -9.22
N SER A 106 -20.02 -6.86 -9.41
CA SER A 106 -20.72 -6.79 -10.71
C SER A 106 -20.93 -5.36 -11.22
N ASP A 107 -20.96 -4.38 -10.31
CA ASP A 107 -21.09 -2.95 -10.59
C ASP A 107 -19.72 -2.25 -10.83
N ASN A 108 -18.61 -2.99 -10.74
CA ASN A 108 -17.24 -2.49 -10.86
C ASN A 108 -16.87 -1.36 -9.87
N THR A 109 -17.50 -1.32 -8.70
CA THR A 109 -17.22 -0.31 -7.66
C THR A 109 -16.21 -0.79 -6.62
N GLN A 110 -15.97 -2.11 -6.53
CA GLN A 110 -15.06 -2.69 -5.56
C GLN A 110 -14.23 -3.81 -6.19
N PHE A 111 -13.02 -3.98 -5.67
CA PHE A 111 -12.08 -5.05 -6.02
C PHE A 111 -11.20 -5.36 -4.82
N SER A 112 -10.50 -6.49 -4.87
CA SER A 112 -9.50 -6.89 -3.89
C SER A 112 -8.09 -6.84 -4.48
N LEU A 113 -7.13 -6.41 -3.68
CA LEU A 113 -5.69 -6.55 -3.95
C LEU A 113 -5.15 -7.68 -3.08
N ILE A 114 -4.67 -8.74 -3.73
CA ILE A 114 -4.12 -9.91 -3.04
C ILE A 114 -2.60 -9.88 -3.17
N PHE A 115 -1.92 -9.91 -2.03
CA PHE A 115 -0.47 -10.00 -1.94
C PHE A 115 -0.09 -11.46 -1.72
N GLU A 116 0.80 -12.00 -2.56
CA GLU A 116 1.40 -13.32 -2.31
C GLU A 116 2.48 -13.19 -1.23
N ASP A 117 3.33 -12.15 -1.35
CA ASP A 117 4.35 -11.79 -0.38
C ASP A 117 4.14 -10.35 0.09
N ASN A 118 4.10 -10.15 1.42
CA ASN A 118 3.96 -8.82 2.01
C ASN A 118 5.34 -8.27 2.42
N PRO A 119 5.88 -7.27 1.71
CA PRO A 119 7.25 -6.78 1.91
C PRO A 119 7.46 -6.10 3.27
N LEU A 120 6.36 -5.74 3.95
CA LEU A 120 6.42 -5.14 5.29
C LEU A 120 6.45 -6.19 6.41
N ALA A 121 6.16 -7.47 6.12
CA ALA A 121 5.93 -8.50 7.12
C ALA A 121 7.05 -9.55 7.24
N ASP A 122 8.14 -9.42 6.45
CA ASP A 122 9.20 -10.44 6.34
C ASP A 122 9.87 -10.84 7.67
N PHE A 123 9.85 -9.97 8.69
CA PHE A 123 10.45 -10.21 10.02
C PHE A 123 9.48 -9.98 11.18
N VAL A 124 8.19 -10.09 10.92
CA VAL A 124 7.16 -9.69 11.88
C VAL A 124 6.56 -10.91 12.54
N GLU A 125 6.71 -10.96 13.86
CA GLU A 125 5.93 -11.85 14.72
C GLU A 125 4.93 -10.99 15.51
N LEU A 126 3.65 -11.34 15.44
CA LEU A 126 2.63 -10.66 16.23
C LEU A 126 2.74 -11.08 17.70
N PRO A 127 2.35 -10.21 18.65
CA PRO A 127 2.27 -10.58 20.05
C PRO A 127 1.43 -11.85 20.27
N ASP A 128 1.93 -12.76 21.12
CA ASP A 128 1.23 -14.00 21.48
C ASP A 128 0.28 -13.77 22.67
N ASP A 129 -0.60 -12.78 22.54
CA ASP A 129 -1.62 -12.43 23.53
C ASP A 129 -3.02 -12.97 23.17
N GLY A 130 -3.10 -13.74 22.08
CA GLY A 130 -4.34 -14.32 21.53
C GLY A 130 -5.30 -13.31 20.89
N ARG A 131 -5.04 -12.00 20.95
CA ARG A 131 -5.88 -10.96 20.36
C ARG A 131 -5.25 -10.32 19.13
N ALA A 132 -3.92 -10.18 19.12
CA ALA A 132 -3.21 -9.54 18.03
C ALA A 132 -3.46 -10.22 16.68
N GLN A 133 -3.59 -11.55 16.65
CA GLN A 133 -3.83 -12.31 15.42
C GLN A 133 -5.17 -11.97 14.76
N ASP A 134 -6.20 -11.65 15.55
CA ASP A 134 -7.55 -11.37 15.06
C ASP A 134 -7.82 -9.87 14.90
N GLU A 135 -7.22 -9.03 15.76
CA GLU A 135 -7.54 -7.61 15.84
C GLU A 135 -6.50 -6.70 15.17
N LEU A 136 -5.21 -7.08 15.12
CA LEU A 136 -4.16 -6.21 14.60
C LEU A 136 -4.00 -6.39 13.09
N TRP A 137 -4.28 -5.33 12.33
CA TRP A 137 -3.99 -5.29 10.90
C TRP A 137 -2.61 -4.68 10.70
N PHE A 138 -1.59 -5.54 10.76
CA PHE A 138 -0.20 -5.11 10.75
C PHE A 138 0.13 -4.16 9.58
N SER A 139 -0.44 -4.35 8.40
CA SER A 139 -0.19 -3.50 7.22
C SER A 139 -1.30 -2.49 6.92
N ASN A 140 -2.10 -2.10 7.92
CA ASN A 140 -3.21 -1.16 7.71
C ASN A 140 -2.75 0.23 7.23
N ILE A 141 -1.46 0.54 7.39
CA ILE A 141 -0.87 1.75 6.79
C ILE A 141 -1.03 1.78 5.27
N LEU A 142 -0.99 0.63 4.59
CA LEU A 142 -1.15 0.54 3.14
C LEU A 142 -2.57 0.93 2.72
N CYS A 143 -3.59 0.52 3.50
CA CYS A 143 -4.97 0.93 3.29
C CYS A 143 -5.12 2.45 3.36
N GLY A 144 -4.51 3.06 4.39
CA GLY A 144 -4.46 4.51 4.54
C GLY A 144 -3.80 5.19 3.36
N VAL A 145 -2.63 4.71 2.91
CA VAL A 145 -1.91 5.25 1.75
C VAL A 145 -2.80 5.23 0.51
N LEU A 146 -3.45 4.09 0.22
CA LEU A 146 -4.35 3.99 -0.92
C LEU A 146 -5.50 4.98 -0.83
N ARG A 147 -6.13 5.10 0.35
CA ARG A 147 -7.22 6.05 0.58
C ARG A 147 -6.78 7.50 0.35
N GLY A 148 -5.65 7.91 0.93
CA GLY A 148 -5.13 9.27 0.78
C GLY A 148 -4.72 9.59 -0.65
N SER A 149 -4.11 8.63 -1.35
CA SER A 149 -3.74 8.81 -2.75
C SER A 149 -4.94 8.88 -3.69
N LEU A 150 -5.97 8.06 -3.48
CA LEU A 150 -7.19 8.04 -4.29
C LEU A 150 -8.05 9.29 -4.11
N GLU A 151 -8.16 9.78 -2.87
CA GLU A 151 -8.94 10.99 -2.58
C GLU A 151 -8.39 12.22 -3.33
N MET A 152 -7.06 12.34 -3.43
CA MET A 152 -6.38 13.41 -4.16
C MET A 152 -6.63 13.39 -5.67
N VAL A 153 -7.03 12.24 -6.23
CA VAL A 153 -7.42 12.11 -7.65
C VAL A 153 -8.94 11.98 -7.85
N SER A 154 -9.71 12.38 -6.83
CA SER A 154 -11.19 12.44 -6.85
C SER A 154 -11.88 11.08 -6.97
N TYR A 155 -11.34 10.06 -6.29
CA TYR A 155 -12.02 8.79 -6.04
C TYR A 155 -12.47 8.69 -4.58
#